data_AF-A0A821H386-F1
#
_entry.id   AF-A0A821H386-F1
#
_cell.length_a   1.000
_cell.length_b   1.000
_cell.length_c   1.000
_cell.angle_alpha   90.00
_cell.angle_beta   90.00
_cell.angle_gamma   90.00
#
_symmetry.space_group_name_H-M   'P 1'
#
loop_
_entity.id
_entity.type
_entity.pdbx_description
1 polymer ?
#
loop_
_entity_poly.entity_id
_entity_poly.type
_entity_poly.pdbx_seq_one_letter_code
_entity_poly.pdbx_strand_id
1 'polypeptide(L)'
;MLCRVITLQQPPIDQDISTWKIQLNDQDGKIRLNAAYNLAMNNEYNILIERLYKNKGTSRFEAAYALTACRYNKEAIAELQSVLIKGENNESIAYCIAFIFSEMGSTALDTLPLLIRIVETNHSSLVKQYCCEALGTIQLNTPEYIDMVVRCLTKVLADRDQHEDTKEASHIRFTAALSLAKLGVKAIQAIPSLKDALYLDQNRYVNANALLALKRIGTNDAFNIVLHYLEISRWCAKTTAASPY
;
A
#
# COMPACT_ATOMS: atom_id res chain seq x y z
N MET A 1 1.71 -62.22 13.01
CA MET A 1 2.47 -60.95 12.99
C MET A 1 1.46 -59.84 12.72
N LEU A 2 0.93 -59.23 13.77
CA LEU A 2 -0.15 -58.23 13.68
C LEU A 2 0.49 -56.84 13.45
N CYS A 3 0.31 -56.29 12.25
CA CYS A 3 0.67 -54.90 11.95
C CYS A 3 -0.22 -53.96 12.77
N ARG A 4 0.35 -53.31 13.79
CA ARG A 4 -0.26 -52.13 14.43
C ARG A 4 -0.23 -50.98 13.43
N VAL A 5 -1.40 -50.62 12.90
CA VAL A 5 -1.62 -49.33 12.26
C VAL A 5 -1.52 -48.29 13.37
N ILE A 6 -0.42 -47.57 13.44
CA ILE A 6 -0.29 -46.39 14.30
C ILE A 6 -1.09 -45.30 13.61
N THR A 7 -2.37 -45.17 13.93
CA THR A 7 -3.12 -43.94 13.69
C THR A 7 -2.49 -42.85 14.56
N LEU A 8 -1.58 -42.06 13.97
CA LEU A 8 -1.23 -40.76 14.51
C LEU A 8 -2.49 -39.89 14.39
N GLN A 9 -3.35 -39.93 15.40
CA GLN A 9 -4.42 -38.95 15.54
C GLN A 9 -3.74 -37.59 15.65
N GLN A 10 -3.92 -36.75 14.63
CA GLN A 10 -3.61 -35.34 14.74
C GLN A 10 -4.41 -34.79 15.93
N PRO A 11 -3.79 -34.01 16.83
CA PRO A 11 -4.49 -33.45 17.98
C PRO A 11 -5.70 -32.62 17.52
N PRO A 12 -6.75 -32.50 18.36
CA PRO A 12 -7.91 -31.68 18.06
C PRO A 12 -7.52 -30.20 17.92
N ILE A 13 -8.14 -29.51 16.95
CA ILE A 13 -7.85 -28.12 16.56
C ILE A 13 -7.80 -27.15 17.77
N ASP A 14 -8.63 -27.37 18.79
CA ASP A 14 -8.66 -26.51 20.00
C ASP A 14 -7.40 -26.62 20.86
N GLN A 15 -6.76 -27.79 20.91
CA GLN A 15 -5.47 -27.97 21.58
C GLN A 15 -4.34 -27.25 20.81
N ASP A 16 -4.47 -27.17 19.50
CA ASP A 16 -3.50 -26.50 18.63
C ASP A 16 -3.64 -24.97 18.70
N ILE A 17 -4.86 -24.42 18.75
CA ILE A 17 -5.10 -22.98 18.91
C ILE A 17 -4.47 -22.46 20.22
N SER A 18 -4.68 -23.17 21.33
CA SER A 18 -4.10 -22.80 22.62
C SER A 18 -2.56 -22.82 22.58
N THR A 19 -2.00 -23.82 21.91
CA THR A 19 -0.55 -23.95 21.70
C THR A 19 -0.01 -22.79 20.86
N TRP A 20 -0.66 -22.45 19.75
CA TRP A 20 -0.22 -21.33 18.90
C TRP A 20 -0.30 -19.99 19.62
N LYS A 21 -1.32 -19.76 20.48
CA LYS A 21 -1.38 -18.55 21.32
C LYS A 21 -0.16 -18.39 22.23
N ILE A 22 0.34 -19.50 22.79
CA ILE A 22 1.57 -19.49 23.60
C ILE A 22 2.78 -19.22 22.71
N GLN A 23 2.88 -19.91 21.58
CA GLN A 23 3.99 -19.80 20.62
C GLN A 23 4.10 -18.42 19.97
N LEU A 24 3.03 -17.61 19.94
CA LEU A 24 3.12 -16.20 19.54
C LEU A 24 4.11 -15.39 20.39
N ASN A 25 4.51 -15.85 21.57
CA ASN A 25 5.48 -15.17 22.43
C ASN A 25 6.82 -15.94 22.55
N ASP A 26 7.06 -16.89 21.66
CA ASP A 26 8.33 -17.62 21.60
C ASP A 26 9.50 -16.67 21.26
N GLN A 27 10.72 -17.04 21.66
CA GLN A 27 11.93 -16.28 21.34
C GLN A 27 12.29 -16.39 19.86
N ASP A 28 12.05 -17.55 19.23
CA ASP A 28 12.29 -17.76 17.80
C ASP A 28 11.18 -17.13 16.95
N GLY A 29 11.57 -16.19 16.09
CA GLY A 29 10.64 -15.54 15.16
C GLY A 29 10.00 -16.49 14.16
N LYS A 30 10.65 -17.60 13.82
CA LYS A 30 10.06 -18.63 12.95
C LYS A 30 8.87 -19.31 13.64
N ILE A 31 9.00 -19.60 14.93
CA ILE A 31 7.93 -20.22 15.73
C ILE A 31 6.76 -19.24 15.85
N ARG A 32 7.02 -17.97 16.18
CA ARG A 32 5.98 -16.94 16.26
C ARG A 32 5.24 -16.74 14.93
N LEU A 33 5.98 -16.66 13.83
CA LEU A 33 5.40 -16.47 12.50
C LEU A 33 4.55 -17.67 12.09
N ASN A 34 5.05 -18.90 12.30
CA ASN A 34 4.28 -20.12 12.02
C ASN A 34 3.00 -20.19 12.85
N ALA A 35 3.07 -19.84 14.14
CA ALA A 35 1.91 -19.77 15.01
C ALA A 35 0.88 -18.73 14.50
N ALA A 36 1.33 -17.56 14.06
CA ALA A 36 0.47 -16.54 13.49
C ALA A 36 -0.25 -17.05 12.23
N TYR A 37 0.46 -17.70 11.31
CA TYR A 37 -0.15 -18.30 10.12
C TYR A 37 -1.14 -19.40 10.45
N ASN A 38 -0.81 -20.29 11.39
CA ASN A 38 -1.73 -21.36 11.79
C ASN A 38 -3.01 -20.82 12.40
N LEU A 39 -2.92 -19.78 13.24
CA LEU A 39 -4.09 -19.06 13.76
C LEU A 39 -4.93 -18.48 12.62
N ALA A 40 -4.29 -17.83 11.63
CA ALA A 40 -4.99 -17.28 10.47
C ALA A 40 -5.67 -18.35 9.60
N MET A 41 -5.05 -19.52 9.41
CA MET A 41 -5.63 -20.66 8.69
C MET A 41 -6.83 -21.28 9.42
N ASN A 42 -6.94 -21.04 10.73
CA ASN A 42 -8.06 -21.47 11.56
C ASN A 42 -9.05 -20.32 11.88
N ASN A 43 -8.98 -19.20 11.13
CA ASN A 43 -9.87 -18.04 11.27
C ASN A 43 -9.79 -17.31 12.62
N GLU A 44 -8.73 -17.48 13.39
CA GLU A 44 -8.49 -16.78 14.67
C GLU A 44 -7.96 -15.34 14.43
N TYR A 45 -8.64 -14.58 13.57
CA TYR A 45 -8.20 -13.26 13.12
C TYR A 45 -8.26 -12.22 14.25
N ASN A 46 -9.23 -12.30 15.15
CA ASN A 46 -9.36 -11.40 16.30
C ASN A 46 -8.09 -11.39 17.18
N ILE A 47 -7.45 -12.55 17.37
CA ILE A 47 -6.20 -12.66 18.15
C ILE A 47 -5.07 -11.93 17.44
N LEU A 48 -4.99 -12.10 16.12
CA LEU A 48 -3.95 -11.46 15.30
C LEU A 48 -4.17 -9.95 15.19
N ILE A 49 -5.43 -9.50 15.09
CA ILE A 49 -5.80 -8.08 15.07
C ILE A 49 -5.47 -7.43 16.42
N GLU A 50 -5.81 -8.08 17.54
CA GLU A 50 -5.43 -7.62 18.87
C GLU A 50 -3.91 -7.51 19.00
N ARG A 51 -3.18 -8.52 18.52
CA ARG A 51 -1.71 -8.53 18.51
C ARG A 51 -1.15 -7.39 17.66
N LEU A 52 -1.69 -7.16 16.47
CA LEU A 52 -1.31 -6.06 15.59
C LEU A 52 -1.50 -4.71 16.29
N TYR A 53 -2.62 -4.53 16.99
CA TYR A 53 -2.94 -3.29 17.70
C TYR A 53 -2.05 -3.06 18.93
N LYS A 54 -1.95 -4.05 19.82
CA LYS A 54 -1.29 -3.91 21.14
C LYS A 54 0.22 -4.00 21.08
N ASN A 55 0.80 -4.82 20.20
CA ASN A 55 2.25 -5.06 20.17
C ASN A 55 2.97 -4.10 19.22
N LYS A 56 4.31 -4.05 19.30
CA LYS A 56 5.18 -3.21 18.46
C LYS A 56 6.24 -4.06 17.76
N GLY A 57 6.89 -3.49 16.75
CA GLY A 57 8.02 -4.11 16.05
C GLY A 57 7.64 -5.43 15.37
N THR A 58 8.54 -6.41 15.45
CA THR A 58 8.44 -7.71 14.76
C THR A 58 7.11 -8.41 14.99
N SER A 59 6.63 -8.44 16.23
CA SER A 59 5.36 -9.08 16.62
C SER A 59 4.14 -8.54 15.86
N ARG A 60 4.14 -7.25 15.52
CA ARG A 60 3.08 -6.61 14.73
C ARG A 60 3.16 -7.01 13.27
N PHE A 61 4.38 -7.01 12.70
CA PHE A 61 4.59 -7.40 11.31
C PHE A 61 4.26 -8.87 11.07
N GLU A 62 4.64 -9.76 11.98
CA GLU A 62 4.28 -11.19 11.95
C GLU A 62 2.75 -11.38 11.91
N ALA A 63 2.01 -10.66 12.76
CA ALA A 63 0.56 -10.68 12.73
C ALA A 63 -0.01 -10.13 11.42
N ALA A 64 0.56 -9.04 10.90
CA ALA A 64 0.13 -8.44 9.64
C ALA A 64 0.31 -9.39 8.45
N TYR A 65 1.43 -10.10 8.37
CA TYR A 65 1.66 -11.10 7.32
C TYR A 65 0.62 -12.21 7.36
N ALA A 66 0.33 -12.75 8.54
CA ALA A 66 -0.69 -13.78 8.70
C ALA A 66 -2.10 -13.28 8.37
N LEU A 67 -2.41 -12.01 8.72
CA LEU A 67 -3.71 -11.39 8.47
C LEU A 67 -4.02 -11.19 6.97
N THR A 68 -3.05 -11.29 6.06
CA THR A 68 -3.35 -11.32 4.60
C THR A 68 -4.29 -12.48 4.21
N ALA A 69 -4.32 -13.55 5.02
CA ALA A 69 -5.25 -14.66 4.83
C ALA A 69 -6.73 -14.29 5.09
N CYS A 70 -7.02 -13.17 5.76
CA CYS A 70 -8.39 -12.75 6.06
C CYS A 70 -9.17 -12.19 4.85
N ARG A 71 -8.61 -12.30 3.63
CA ARG A 71 -9.15 -11.72 2.39
C ARG A 71 -10.62 -12.01 2.07
N TYR A 72 -11.20 -13.09 2.62
CA TYR A 72 -12.61 -13.44 2.43
C TYR A 72 -13.46 -13.27 3.70
N ASN A 73 -12.87 -12.79 4.80
CA ASN A 73 -13.57 -12.56 6.07
C ASN A 73 -13.92 -11.08 6.22
N LYS A 74 -15.17 -10.73 5.92
CA LYS A 74 -15.66 -9.34 5.98
C LYS A 74 -15.59 -8.71 7.37
N GLU A 75 -15.81 -9.51 8.41
CA GLU A 75 -15.77 -9.03 9.80
C GLU A 75 -14.35 -8.61 10.19
N ALA A 76 -13.36 -9.45 9.87
CA ALA A 76 -11.94 -9.14 10.10
C ALA A 76 -11.50 -7.89 9.32
N ILE A 77 -11.96 -7.71 8.08
CA ILE A 77 -11.66 -6.51 7.27
C ILE A 77 -12.25 -5.26 7.92
N ALA A 78 -13.52 -5.32 8.35
CA ALA A 78 -14.17 -4.20 9.03
C ALA A 78 -13.48 -3.86 10.37
N GLU A 79 -12.99 -4.87 11.09
CA GLU A 79 -12.22 -4.67 12.31
C GLU A 79 -10.85 -4.03 12.01
N LEU A 80 -10.15 -4.44 10.96
CA LEU A 80 -8.91 -3.79 10.50
C LEU A 80 -9.15 -2.32 10.12
N GLN A 81 -10.24 -2.00 9.43
CA GLN A 81 -10.64 -0.61 9.18
C GLN A 81 -10.84 0.17 10.49
N SER A 82 -11.49 -0.45 11.47
CA SER A 82 -11.69 0.14 12.80
C SER A 82 -10.38 0.37 13.55
N VAL A 83 -9.42 -0.56 13.44
CA VAL A 83 -8.08 -0.42 14.02
C VAL A 83 -7.30 0.72 13.36
N LEU A 84 -7.38 0.85 12.03
CA LEU A 84 -6.74 1.95 11.31
C LEU A 84 -7.29 3.31 11.74
N ILE A 85 -8.62 3.41 11.95
CA ILE A 85 -9.26 4.62 12.46
C ILE A 85 -8.81 4.94 13.89
N LYS A 86 -8.83 3.95 14.80
CA LYS A 86 -8.41 4.14 16.20
C LYS A 86 -6.92 4.49 16.31
N GLY A 87 -6.10 3.96 15.42
CA GLY A 87 -4.65 4.20 15.33
C GLY A 87 -4.28 5.34 14.39
N GLU A 88 -5.11 6.38 14.25
CA GLU A 88 -5.03 7.41 13.21
C GLU A 88 -3.66 8.07 12.97
N ASN A 89 -2.79 8.12 13.98
CA ASN A 89 -1.43 8.68 13.88
C ASN A 89 -0.32 7.65 14.17
N ASN A 90 -0.67 6.36 14.19
CA ASN A 90 0.29 5.28 14.39
C ASN A 90 0.77 4.74 13.04
N GLU A 91 1.90 5.26 12.59
CA GLU A 91 2.52 4.95 11.29
C GLU A 91 2.77 3.45 11.10
N SER A 92 3.15 2.74 12.15
CA SER A 92 3.40 1.30 12.06
C SER A 92 2.11 0.48 11.96
N ILE A 93 1.01 0.92 12.58
CA ILE A 93 -0.32 0.32 12.35
C ILE A 93 -0.78 0.62 10.92
N ALA A 94 -0.66 1.86 10.47
CA ALA A 94 -1.03 2.27 9.12
C ALA A 94 -0.27 1.47 8.05
N TYR A 95 1.05 1.32 8.20
CA TYR A 95 1.87 0.48 7.33
C TYR A 95 1.35 -0.96 7.25
N CYS A 96 1.12 -1.59 8.40
CA CYS A 96 0.68 -2.99 8.44
C CYS A 96 -0.68 -3.18 7.78
N ILE A 97 -1.64 -2.28 8.05
CA ILE A 97 -2.99 -2.39 7.50
C ILE A 97 -3.02 -2.06 6.01
N ALA A 98 -2.29 -1.03 5.58
CA ALA A 98 -2.11 -0.71 4.15
C ALA A 98 -1.48 -1.88 3.39
N PHE A 99 -0.48 -2.55 3.99
CA PHE A 99 0.11 -3.78 3.45
C PHE A 99 -0.93 -4.89 3.32
N ILE A 100 -1.68 -5.20 4.39
CA ILE A 100 -2.72 -6.24 4.37
C ILE A 100 -3.73 -5.98 3.24
N PHE A 101 -4.26 -4.76 3.15
CA PHE A 101 -5.24 -4.40 2.12
C PHE A 101 -4.65 -4.49 0.70
N SER A 102 -3.36 -4.19 0.53
CA SER A 102 -2.68 -4.33 -0.77
C SER A 102 -2.58 -5.79 -1.21
N GLU A 103 -2.21 -6.70 -0.29
CA GLU A 103 -2.05 -8.14 -0.57
C GLU A 103 -3.38 -8.86 -0.81
N MET A 104 -4.48 -8.30 -0.33
CA MET A 104 -5.83 -8.83 -0.50
C MET A 104 -6.37 -8.68 -1.94
N GLY A 105 -5.74 -7.86 -2.78
CA GLY A 105 -6.18 -7.61 -4.15
C GLY A 105 -7.61 -7.04 -4.21
N SER A 106 -8.45 -7.59 -5.09
CA SER A 106 -9.80 -7.07 -5.33
C SER A 106 -10.79 -7.29 -4.18
N THR A 107 -10.42 -8.05 -3.16
CA THR A 107 -11.26 -8.22 -1.96
C THR A 107 -11.21 -7.02 -1.01
N ALA A 108 -10.22 -6.14 -1.16
CA ALA A 108 -10.06 -4.94 -0.34
C ALA A 108 -10.79 -3.70 -0.89
N LEU A 109 -11.62 -3.82 -1.93
CA LEU A 109 -12.26 -2.68 -2.58
C LEU A 109 -13.12 -1.83 -1.62
N ASP A 110 -13.80 -2.48 -0.67
CA ASP A 110 -14.63 -1.80 0.33
C ASP A 110 -13.80 -0.94 1.33
N THR A 111 -12.46 -1.08 1.31
CA THR A 111 -11.54 -0.28 2.12
C THR A 111 -11.14 1.05 1.47
N LEU A 112 -11.33 1.19 0.16
CA LEU A 112 -10.89 2.36 -0.62
C LEU A 112 -11.43 3.70 -0.08
N PRO A 113 -12.73 3.83 0.30
CA PRO A 113 -13.24 5.09 0.84
C PRO A 113 -12.50 5.54 2.11
N LEU A 114 -12.12 4.60 2.98
CA LEU A 114 -11.36 4.90 4.19
C LEU A 114 -9.94 5.36 3.85
N LEU A 115 -9.24 4.64 2.96
CA LEU A 115 -7.88 4.96 2.57
C LEU A 115 -7.81 6.35 1.91
N ILE A 116 -8.76 6.67 1.03
CA ILE A 116 -8.86 7.99 0.39
C ILE A 116 -9.08 9.08 1.44
N ARG A 117 -10.02 8.87 2.37
CA ARG A 117 -10.26 9.84 3.45
C ARG A 117 -8.99 10.13 4.25
N ILE A 118 -8.20 9.10 4.58
CA ILE A 118 -6.94 9.27 5.32
C ILE A 118 -5.92 10.06 4.49
N VAL A 119 -5.80 9.78 3.19
CA VAL A 119 -4.91 10.53 2.30
C VAL A 119 -5.29 12.00 2.21
N GLU A 120 -6.58 12.31 2.19
CA GLU A 120 -7.11 13.68 2.00
C GLU A 120 -7.22 14.52 3.28
N THR A 121 -7.05 13.94 4.46
CA THR A 121 -7.24 14.63 5.76
C THR A 121 -5.89 14.92 6.44
N ASN A 122 -5.89 15.52 7.65
CA ASN A 122 -4.68 15.99 8.31
C ASN A 122 -3.94 14.91 9.13
N HIS A 123 -3.62 13.77 8.52
CA HIS A 123 -2.76 12.73 9.12
C HIS A 123 -1.26 12.99 8.88
N SER A 124 -0.39 12.26 9.60
CA SER A 124 1.06 12.32 9.36
C SER A 124 1.43 11.92 7.93
N SER A 125 2.54 12.48 7.43
CA SER A 125 3.03 12.26 6.06
C SER A 125 3.22 10.77 5.75
N LEU A 126 3.72 9.98 6.72
CA LEU A 126 3.93 8.54 6.55
C LEU A 126 2.61 7.75 6.51
N VAL A 127 1.64 8.06 7.38
CA VAL A 127 0.31 7.43 7.35
C VAL A 127 -0.35 7.64 5.98
N LYS A 128 -0.30 8.88 5.48
CA LYS A 128 -0.80 9.21 4.14
C LYS A 128 -0.05 8.46 3.06
N GLN A 129 1.27 8.39 3.15
CA GLN A 129 2.12 7.70 2.18
C GLN A 129 1.73 6.22 2.05
N TYR A 130 1.58 5.50 3.17
CA TYR A 130 1.21 4.08 3.15
C TYR A 130 -0.19 3.87 2.56
N CYS A 131 -1.16 4.71 2.94
CA CYS A 131 -2.51 4.62 2.37
C CYS A 131 -2.50 4.94 0.87
N CYS A 132 -1.76 5.97 0.44
CA CYS A 132 -1.59 6.35 -0.96
C CYS A 132 -0.98 5.20 -1.79
N GLU A 133 0.05 4.53 -1.26
CA GLU A 133 0.64 3.37 -1.92
C GLU A 133 -0.34 2.20 -2.06
N ALA A 134 -1.15 1.93 -1.03
CA ALA A 134 -2.15 0.88 -1.07
C ALA A 134 -3.20 1.14 -2.16
N LEU A 135 -3.63 2.39 -2.35
CA LEU A 135 -4.56 2.76 -3.43
C LEU A 135 -4.03 2.38 -4.83
N GLY A 136 -2.72 2.50 -5.06
CA GLY A 136 -2.09 2.11 -6.32
C GLY A 136 -1.84 0.61 -6.48
N THR A 137 -1.96 -0.17 -5.40
CA THR A 137 -1.60 -1.60 -5.36
C THR A 137 -2.82 -2.51 -5.33
N ILE A 138 -3.91 -2.09 -4.67
CA ILE A 138 -5.18 -2.81 -4.65
C ILE A 138 -5.67 -3.05 -6.08
N GLN A 139 -6.09 -4.28 -6.36
CA GLN A 139 -6.53 -4.68 -7.70
C GLN A 139 -7.92 -4.09 -8.01
N LEU A 140 -7.93 -2.95 -8.70
CA LEU A 140 -9.16 -2.27 -9.13
C LEU A 140 -9.77 -2.97 -10.36
N ASN A 141 -11.03 -3.37 -10.28
CA ASN A 141 -11.76 -4.06 -11.36
C ASN A 141 -13.10 -3.41 -11.73
N THR A 142 -13.49 -2.31 -11.09
CA THR A 142 -14.68 -1.52 -11.44
C THR A 142 -14.29 -0.11 -11.88
N PRO A 143 -14.95 0.46 -12.92
CA PRO A 143 -14.69 1.83 -13.36
C PRO A 143 -14.86 2.87 -12.25
N GLU A 144 -15.86 2.71 -11.38
CA GLU A 144 -16.16 3.66 -10.31
C GLU A 144 -15.01 3.77 -9.30
N TYR A 145 -14.43 2.63 -8.91
CA TYR A 145 -13.28 2.60 -8.00
C TYR A 145 -12.00 3.08 -8.68
N ILE A 146 -11.82 2.78 -9.97
CA ILE A 146 -10.70 3.32 -10.76
C ILE A 146 -10.76 4.84 -10.77
N ASP A 147 -11.90 5.42 -11.15
CA ASP A 147 -12.07 6.87 -11.22
C ASP A 147 -11.86 7.53 -9.86
N MET A 148 -12.42 6.93 -8.81
CA MET A 148 -12.29 7.44 -7.44
C MET A 148 -10.83 7.46 -6.97
N VAL A 149 -10.08 6.38 -7.20
CA VAL A 149 -8.65 6.30 -6.84
C VAL A 149 -7.80 7.25 -7.69
N VAL A 150 -8.01 7.26 -9.01
CA VAL A 150 -7.25 8.13 -9.93
C VAL A 150 -7.46 9.60 -9.57
N ARG A 151 -8.69 10.03 -9.26
CA ARG A 151 -8.96 11.40 -8.80
C ARG A 151 -8.20 11.75 -7.53
N CYS A 152 -8.20 10.87 -6.53
CA CYS A 152 -7.46 11.07 -5.28
C CYS A 152 -5.96 11.21 -5.53
N LEU A 153 -5.35 10.28 -6.27
CA LEU A 153 -3.92 10.28 -6.56
C LEU A 153 -3.50 11.50 -7.40
N THR A 154 -4.33 11.91 -8.37
CA THR A 154 -4.09 13.12 -9.17
C THR A 154 -4.12 14.39 -8.30
N LYS A 155 -5.06 14.49 -7.35
CA LYS A 155 -5.13 15.62 -6.42
C LYS A 155 -3.87 15.70 -5.54
N VAL A 156 -3.41 14.55 -5.01
CA VAL A 156 -2.16 14.48 -4.23
C VAL A 156 -0.96 14.89 -5.07
N LEU A 157 -0.88 14.44 -6.32
CA LEU A 157 0.20 14.79 -7.24
C LEU A 157 0.23 16.29 -7.59
N ALA A 158 -0.93 16.94 -7.64
CA ALA A 158 -1.07 18.35 -7.95
C ALA A 158 -0.83 19.29 -6.75
N ASP A 159 -0.77 18.76 -5.52
CA ASP A 159 -0.59 19.54 -4.29
C ASP A 159 0.87 20.03 -4.12
N ARG A 160 1.18 21.10 -4.85
CA ARG A 160 2.52 21.73 -4.91
C ARG A 160 2.65 22.96 -4.01
N ASP A 161 1.55 23.45 -3.44
CA ASP A 161 1.42 24.80 -2.90
C ASP A 161 1.98 25.00 -1.47
N GLN A 162 2.53 23.96 -0.84
CA GLN A 162 3.15 24.13 0.47
C GLN A 162 4.59 24.62 0.30
N HIS A 163 4.78 25.92 0.55
CA HIS A 163 5.96 26.78 0.31
C HIS A 163 7.32 26.36 0.90
N GLU A 164 7.49 25.12 1.31
CA GLU A 164 8.80 24.48 1.38
C GLU A 164 8.64 23.11 0.72
N ASP A 165 9.45 22.82 -0.29
CA ASP A 165 9.63 21.46 -0.80
C ASP A 165 10.34 20.64 0.29
N THR A 166 9.62 20.42 1.40
CA THR A 166 10.06 19.59 2.49
C THR A 166 10.17 18.18 1.94
N LYS A 167 11.18 17.45 2.42
CA LYS A 167 11.40 16.06 2.04
C LYS A 167 10.11 15.23 2.16
N GLU A 168 9.28 15.53 3.15
CA GLU A 168 8.00 14.87 3.43
C GLU A 168 6.90 15.16 2.40
N ALA A 169 6.67 16.42 2.03
CA ALA A 169 5.70 16.78 0.97
C ALA A 169 6.10 16.17 -0.38
N SER A 170 7.40 16.13 -0.65
CA SER A 170 7.99 15.45 -1.80
C SER A 170 7.74 13.93 -1.81
N HIS A 171 7.72 13.27 -0.63
CA HIS A 171 7.51 11.82 -0.54
C HIS A 171 6.08 11.40 -0.89
N ILE A 172 5.06 12.16 -0.47
CA ILE A 172 3.67 11.79 -0.78
C ILE A 172 3.36 11.96 -2.28
N ARG A 173 3.84 13.02 -2.93
CA ARG A 173 3.71 13.21 -4.40
C ARG A 173 4.46 12.13 -5.18
N PHE A 174 5.65 11.76 -4.72
CA PHE A 174 6.43 10.65 -5.27
C PHE A 174 5.60 9.36 -5.26
N THR A 175 4.97 9.04 -4.13
CA THR A 175 4.13 7.86 -3.97
C THR A 175 2.87 7.93 -4.82
N ALA A 176 2.25 9.11 -4.98
CA ALA A 176 1.10 9.29 -5.85
C ALA A 176 1.45 9.01 -7.31
N ALA A 177 2.55 9.56 -7.82
CA ALA A 177 3.04 9.28 -9.17
C ALA A 177 3.39 7.80 -9.37
N LEU A 178 4.04 7.16 -8.39
CA LEU A 178 4.33 5.72 -8.43
C LEU A 178 3.04 4.88 -8.44
N SER A 179 2.05 5.27 -7.65
CA SER A 179 0.76 4.59 -7.55
C SER A 179 -0.01 4.68 -8.87
N LEU A 180 -0.04 5.86 -9.50
CA LEU A 180 -0.56 6.03 -10.87
C LEU A 180 0.19 5.15 -11.88
N ALA A 181 1.52 5.00 -11.73
CA ALA A 181 2.30 4.09 -12.57
C ALA A 181 1.97 2.61 -12.35
N LYS A 182 1.61 2.20 -11.13
CA LYS A 182 1.15 0.82 -10.85
C LYS A 182 -0.20 0.53 -11.50
N LEU A 183 -1.10 1.52 -11.57
CA LEU A 183 -2.41 1.40 -12.23
C LEU A 183 -2.32 1.24 -13.77
N GLY A 184 -1.25 1.74 -14.39
CA GLY A 184 -1.01 1.62 -15.83
C GLY A 184 -2.12 2.28 -16.65
N VAL A 185 -2.64 1.59 -17.68
CA VAL A 185 -3.70 2.11 -18.57
C VAL A 185 -4.96 2.61 -17.83
N LYS A 186 -5.24 2.09 -16.63
CA LYS A 186 -6.38 2.55 -15.81
C LYS A 186 -6.24 4.00 -15.35
N ALA A 187 -5.02 4.53 -15.30
CA ALA A 187 -4.73 5.91 -14.92
C ALA A 187 -4.80 6.90 -16.09
N ILE A 188 -5.48 6.56 -17.20
CA ILE A 188 -5.57 7.41 -18.40
C ILE A 188 -6.03 8.85 -18.09
N GLN A 189 -6.96 9.03 -17.15
CA GLN A 189 -7.46 10.36 -16.76
C GLN A 189 -6.40 11.22 -16.04
N ALA A 190 -5.30 10.62 -15.56
CA ALA A 190 -4.21 11.33 -14.89
C ALA A 190 -3.16 11.91 -15.86
N ILE A 191 -3.26 11.65 -17.17
CA ILE A 191 -2.27 12.13 -18.17
C ILE A 191 -1.96 13.64 -18.03
N PRO A 192 -2.95 14.56 -17.90
CA PRO A 192 -2.66 15.99 -17.76
C PRO A 192 -1.83 16.31 -16.52
N SER A 193 -2.20 15.76 -15.37
CA SER A 193 -1.50 16.03 -14.10
C SER A 193 -0.12 15.35 -14.04
N LEU A 194 0.04 14.19 -14.68
CA LEU A 194 1.33 13.53 -14.85
C LEU A 194 2.25 14.32 -15.78
N LYS A 195 1.72 14.91 -16.85
CA LYS A 195 2.46 15.86 -17.69
C LYS A 195 2.94 17.03 -16.83
N ASP A 196 2.06 17.66 -16.09
CA ASP A 196 2.45 18.80 -15.25
C ASP A 196 3.51 18.39 -14.22
N ALA A 197 3.38 17.22 -13.58
CA ALA A 197 4.37 16.74 -12.63
C ALA A 197 5.73 16.46 -13.29
N LEU A 198 5.74 15.95 -14.52
CA LEU A 198 6.95 15.69 -15.28
C LEU A 198 7.75 16.99 -15.57
N TYR A 199 7.06 18.08 -15.88
CA TYR A 199 7.69 19.35 -16.29
C TYR A 199 7.87 20.36 -15.15
N LEU A 200 6.97 20.37 -14.17
CA LEU A 200 6.86 21.48 -13.21
C LEU A 200 7.22 21.09 -11.77
N ASP A 201 7.22 19.80 -11.44
CA ASP A 201 7.64 19.36 -10.10
C ASP A 201 9.16 19.50 -9.97
N GLN A 202 9.60 20.04 -8.83
CA GLN A 202 11.02 20.27 -8.55
C GLN A 202 11.72 18.99 -8.11
N ASN A 203 10.98 18.01 -7.61
CA ASN A 203 11.55 16.76 -7.16
C ASN A 203 11.74 15.77 -8.31
N ARG A 204 13.00 15.56 -8.70
CA ARG A 204 13.39 14.60 -9.76
C ARG A 204 12.79 13.19 -9.63
N TYR A 205 12.50 12.72 -8.42
CA TYR A 205 11.89 11.41 -8.21
C TYR A 205 10.39 11.41 -8.55
N VAL A 206 9.69 12.52 -8.33
CA VAL A 206 8.31 12.70 -8.80
C VAL A 206 8.31 12.70 -10.33
N ASN A 207 9.21 13.46 -10.96
CA ASN A 207 9.31 13.55 -12.42
C ASN A 207 9.60 12.18 -13.04
N ALA A 208 10.52 11.40 -12.45
CA ALA A 208 10.84 10.05 -12.91
C ALA A 208 9.63 9.10 -12.82
N ASN A 209 8.86 9.15 -11.72
CA ASN A 209 7.65 8.35 -11.59
C ASN A 209 6.53 8.83 -12.52
N ALA A 210 6.41 10.14 -12.76
CA ALA A 210 5.45 10.68 -13.71
C ALA A 210 5.75 10.20 -15.14
N LEU A 211 7.02 10.21 -15.54
CA LEU A 211 7.50 9.63 -16.80
C LEU A 211 7.16 8.13 -16.88
N LEU A 212 7.42 7.37 -15.81
CA LEU A 212 7.09 5.95 -15.73
C LEU A 212 5.59 5.70 -15.86
N ALA A 213 4.76 6.51 -15.21
CA ALA A 213 3.31 6.42 -15.28
C ALA A 213 2.80 6.67 -16.70
N LEU A 214 3.23 7.76 -17.34
CA LEU A 214 2.87 8.07 -18.73
C LEU A 214 3.27 6.92 -19.68
N LYS A 215 4.48 6.40 -19.54
CA LYS A 215 4.95 5.23 -20.31
C LYS A 215 4.05 4.00 -20.12
N ARG A 216 3.61 3.73 -18.88
CA ARG A 216 2.77 2.56 -18.56
C ARG A 216 1.29 2.75 -18.92
N ILE A 217 0.81 4.00 -18.97
CA ILE A 217 -0.51 4.33 -19.53
C ILE A 217 -0.53 4.02 -21.02
N GLY A 218 0.54 4.40 -21.74
CA GLY A 218 0.82 3.88 -23.09
C GLY A 218 -0.15 4.31 -24.19
N THR A 219 -0.90 5.39 -23.98
CA THR A 219 -1.67 6.02 -25.07
C THR A 219 -0.76 6.84 -25.97
N ASN A 220 -1.21 7.15 -27.18
CA ASN A 220 -0.46 8.02 -28.10
C ASN A 220 -0.15 9.38 -27.45
N ASP A 221 -1.10 9.98 -26.74
CA ASP A 221 -0.89 11.24 -26.04
C ASP A 221 0.19 11.14 -24.96
N ALA A 222 0.15 10.07 -24.15
CA ALA A 222 1.16 9.83 -23.13
C ALA A 222 2.55 9.59 -23.74
N PHE A 223 2.64 8.82 -24.84
CA PHE A 223 3.90 8.61 -25.54
C PHE A 223 4.43 9.87 -26.20
N ASN A 224 3.58 10.72 -26.77
CA ASN A 224 3.98 12.01 -27.35
C ASN A 224 4.57 12.92 -26.27
N ILE A 225 3.99 12.95 -25.07
CA ILE A 225 4.55 13.69 -23.92
C ILE A 225 5.93 13.13 -23.53
N VAL A 226 6.05 11.80 -23.39
CA VAL A 226 7.31 11.14 -23.03
C VAL A 226 8.39 11.42 -24.08
N LEU A 227 8.07 11.28 -25.37
CA LEU A 227 9.00 11.52 -26.47
C LEU A 227 9.46 12.98 -26.47
N HIS A 228 8.52 13.92 -26.38
CA HIS A 228 8.84 15.34 -26.33
C HIS A 228 9.74 15.68 -25.13
N TYR A 229 9.44 15.13 -23.95
CA TYR A 229 10.28 15.29 -22.77
C TYR A 229 11.71 14.78 -23.00
N LEU A 230 11.87 13.61 -23.62
CA LEU A 230 13.18 13.04 -23.93
C LEU A 230 13.95 13.84 -24.98
N GLU A 231 13.26 14.35 -26.01
CA GLU A 231 13.85 15.20 -27.04
C GLU A 231 14.47 16.47 -26.44
N ILE A 232 13.74 17.15 -25.57
CA ILE A 232 14.25 18.36 -24.91
C ILE A 232 15.27 18.03 -23.81
N SER A 233 15.15 16.89 -23.13
CA SER A 233 16.07 16.49 -22.06
C SER A 233 17.45 16.08 -22.59
N ARG A 234 17.55 15.64 -23.85
CA ARG A 234 18.85 15.39 -24.53
C ARG A 234 19.73 16.63 -24.62
N TRP A 235 19.11 17.81 -24.60
CA TRP A 235 19.77 19.10 -24.57
C TRP A 235 19.61 19.63 -23.15
N CYS A 236 20.46 19.16 -22.23
CA CYS A 236 20.38 19.38 -20.78
C CYS A 236 19.38 20.49 -20.37
N ALA A 237 18.21 20.09 -19.85
CA ALA A 237 17.13 21.03 -19.53
C ALA A 237 17.50 22.08 -18.45
N LYS A 238 18.67 21.94 -17.80
CA LYS A 238 19.27 22.90 -16.87
C LYS A 238 20.36 23.78 -17.50
N THR A 239 20.86 23.41 -18.68
CA THR A 239 21.85 24.18 -19.43
C THR A 239 21.18 25.35 -20.12
N THR A 240 20.94 26.40 -19.35
CA THR A 240 20.60 27.73 -19.85
C THR A 240 21.88 28.55 -20.03
N ALA A 241 21.80 29.70 -20.71
CA ALA A 241 22.94 30.65 -20.76
C ALA A 241 23.45 31.05 -19.36
N ALA A 242 22.62 30.92 -18.31
CA ALA A 242 22.96 31.24 -16.93
C ALA A 242 23.50 30.05 -16.11
N SER A 243 23.40 28.81 -16.60
CA SER A 243 23.91 27.60 -15.92
C SER A 243 24.48 26.62 -16.95
N PRO A 244 25.63 26.92 -17.57
CA PRO A 244 26.12 26.17 -18.72
C PRO A 244 26.56 24.72 -18.41
N TYR A 245 26.76 24.35 -17.14
CA TYR A 245 27.20 23.03 -16.69
C TYR A 245 26.53 22.65 -15.36
#